data_AF-A0A7Z9XEG4-F1
#
_entry.id   AF-A0A7Z9XEG4-F1
#
_cell.length_a   1.000
_cell.length_b   1.000
_cell.length_c   1.000
_cell.angle_alpha   90.00
_cell.angle_beta   90.00
_cell.angle_gamma   90.00
#
_symmetry.space_group_name_H-M   'P 1'
#
loop_
_entity.id
_entity.type
_entity.pdbx_description
1 polymer ?
#
loop_
_entity_poly.entity_id
_entity_poly.type
_entity_poly.pdbx_seq_one_letter_code
_entity_poly.pdbx_strand_id
1 'polypeptide(L)'
;MFWSGSEFIRRTAADILCQEAFESMGVKVRITTEDGSLGEEGLITSILEQAIEVEKKPDIIYACGPTGMLKAVSAIACAHEVLCQISLETVMACGFGVCLGCAVQKAGTKGGYLHACTDGPVFDSRAVLI
;
A
#
# COMPACT_ATOMS: atom_id res chain seq x y z
N MET A 1 17.38 6.89 8.73
CA MET A 1 16.69 6.47 7.48
C MET A 1 16.27 5.03 7.69
N PHE A 2 15.15 4.83 8.38
CA PHE A 2 14.64 3.51 8.73
C PHE A 2 13.43 3.21 7.85
N TRP A 3 13.57 2.23 6.96
CA TRP A 3 12.45 1.61 6.26
C TRP A 3 11.86 0.57 7.22
N SER A 4 10.76 0.89 7.90
CA SER A 4 10.06 -0.07 8.77
C SER A 4 8.90 -0.71 8.02
N GLY A 5 9.07 -1.98 7.64
CA GLY A 5 7.97 -2.87 7.24
C GLY A 5 7.75 -2.96 5.73
N SER A 6 8.26 -4.04 5.12
CA SER A 6 7.68 -4.58 3.89
C SER A 6 6.80 -5.75 4.31
N GLU A 7 5.52 -5.47 4.51
CA GLU A 7 4.55 -6.49 4.88
C GLU A 7 3.84 -6.99 3.61
N PHE A 8 3.84 -8.30 3.41
CA PHE A 8 3.37 -8.92 2.18
C PHE A 8 2.10 -9.73 2.44
N ILE A 9 1.04 -9.46 1.67
CA ILE A 9 -0.23 -10.20 1.76
C ILE A 9 -0.36 -11.13 0.59
N ARG A 10 -0.71 -12.37 0.87
CA ARG A 10 -1.24 -13.28 -0.14
C ARG A 10 -2.34 -14.16 0.45
N ARG A 11 -3.15 -14.77 -0.42
CA ARG A 11 -4.25 -15.64 0.02
C ARG A 11 -3.73 -16.95 0.58
N THR A 12 -2.68 -17.49 -0.05
CA THR A 12 -2.06 -18.76 0.32
C THR A 12 -0.53 -18.66 0.31
N ALA A 13 0.16 -19.61 0.93
CA ALA A 13 1.61 -19.73 0.94
C ALA A 13 2.20 -19.83 -0.48
N ALA A 14 1.48 -20.50 -1.41
CA ALA A 14 1.93 -20.67 -2.79
C ALA A 14 1.97 -19.36 -3.57
N ASP A 15 1.19 -18.37 -3.14
CA ASP A 15 1.13 -17.07 -3.77
C ASP A 15 2.24 -16.12 -3.27
N ILE A 16 2.99 -16.49 -2.22
CA ILE A 16 4.06 -15.66 -1.64
C ILE A 16 5.25 -15.61 -2.58
N LEU A 17 5.66 -14.39 -2.92
CA LEU A 17 6.76 -14.13 -3.84
C LEU A 17 7.80 -13.24 -3.16
N CYS A 18 9.06 -13.41 -3.56
CA CYS A 18 10.16 -12.50 -3.23
C CYS A 18 10.50 -12.36 -1.74
N GLN A 19 10.03 -13.26 -0.85
CA GLN A 19 10.38 -13.26 0.57
C GLN A 19 11.91 -13.23 0.77
N GLU A 20 12.62 -14.19 0.18
CA GLU A 20 14.08 -14.32 0.29
C GLU A 20 14.81 -13.06 -0.19
N ALA A 21 14.27 -12.39 -1.22
CA ALA A 21 14.85 -11.16 -1.74
C ALA A 21 14.77 -10.02 -0.69
N PHE A 22 13.62 -9.85 -0.04
CA PHE A 22 13.47 -8.84 1.03
C PHE A 22 14.32 -9.18 2.26
N GLU A 23 14.38 -10.44 2.66
CA GLU A 23 15.22 -10.90 3.77
C GLU A 23 16.71 -10.67 3.49
N SER A 24 17.16 -10.93 2.26
CA SER A 24 18.56 -10.72 1.84
C SER A 24 18.98 -9.24 1.87
N MET A 25 18.00 -8.33 1.76
CA MET A 25 18.21 -6.88 1.89
C MET A 25 18.26 -6.41 3.36
N GLY A 26 18.12 -7.33 4.32
CA GLY A 26 18.11 -7.02 5.75
C GLY A 26 16.82 -6.36 6.23
N VAL A 27 15.73 -6.47 5.46
CA VAL A 27 14.42 -5.93 5.85
C VAL A 27 13.73 -6.94 6.77
N LYS A 28 13.14 -6.46 7.87
CA LYS A 28 12.27 -7.29 8.71
C LYS A 28 11.01 -7.60 7.91
N VAL A 29 10.86 -8.85 7.48
CA VAL A 29 9.70 -9.32 6.72
C VAL A 29 8.68 -9.93 7.68
N ARG A 30 7.42 -9.49 7.58
CA ARG A 30 6.26 -10.14 8.18
C ARG A 30 5.36 -10.62 7.06
N ILE A 31 4.93 -11.87 7.15
CA ILE A 31 4.08 -12.52 6.16
C ILE A 31 2.74 -12.78 6.81
N THR A 32 1.68 -12.44 6.08
CA THR A 32 0.31 -12.77 6.47
C THR A 32 -0.35 -13.54 5.33
N THR A 33 -1.05 -14.62 5.65
CA THR A 33 -1.94 -15.31 4.71
C THR A 33 -3.36 -15.39 5.25
N GLU A 34 -4.34 -15.25 4.36
CA GLU A 34 -5.75 -15.31 4.77
C GLU A 34 -6.15 -16.69 5.32
N ASP A 35 -5.43 -17.75 4.92
CA ASP A 35 -5.67 -19.13 5.32
C ASP A 35 -4.70 -19.66 6.40
N GLY A 36 -3.77 -18.83 6.88
CA GLY A 36 -2.75 -19.23 7.87
C GLY A 36 -1.71 -20.24 7.35
N SER A 37 -1.70 -20.54 6.05
CA SER A 37 -0.74 -21.50 5.46
C SER A 37 0.73 -21.06 5.58
N LEU A 38 1.02 -19.76 5.73
CA LEU A 38 2.36 -19.26 6.01
C LEU A 38 2.31 -17.93 6.79
N GLY A 39 3.10 -17.84 7.86
CA GLY A 39 3.17 -16.62 8.66
C GLY A 39 1.97 -16.45 9.59
N GLU A 40 1.52 -15.21 9.77
CA GLU A 40 0.38 -14.88 10.62
C GLU A 40 -0.93 -15.05 9.82
N GLU A 41 -1.97 -15.61 10.45
CA GLU A 41 -3.28 -15.76 9.81
C GLU A 41 -4.06 -14.45 9.86
N GLY A 42 -4.55 -13.98 8.71
CA GLY A 42 -5.48 -12.85 8.63
C GLY A 42 -5.11 -11.80 7.60
N LEU A 43 -5.72 -10.61 7.77
CA LEU A 43 -5.54 -9.46 6.89
C LEU A 43 -4.41 -8.56 7.40
N ILE A 44 -3.71 -7.88 6.48
CA ILE A 44 -2.64 -6.96 6.87
C ILE A 44 -3.08 -5.83 7.78
N THR A 45 -4.35 -5.43 7.67
CA THR A 45 -4.87 -4.29 8.41
C THR A 45 -4.73 -4.51 9.91
N SER A 46 -4.98 -5.73 10.36
CA SER A 46 -4.82 -6.12 11.76
C SER A 46 -3.36 -6.15 12.21
N ILE A 47 -2.47 -6.65 11.36
CA ILE A 47 -1.03 -6.72 11.64
C ILE A 47 -0.42 -5.31 11.67
N LEU A 48 -0.81 -4.45 10.73
CA LEU A 48 -0.37 -3.07 10.64
C LEU A 48 -0.81 -2.25 11.86
N GLU A 49 -2.07 -2.39 12.29
CA GLU A 49 -2.56 -1.75 13.53
C GLU A 49 -1.74 -2.20 14.74
N GLN A 50 -1.52 -3.52 14.89
CA GLN A 50 -0.70 -4.06 15.97
C GLN A 50 0.74 -3.54 15.92
N ALA A 51 1.35 -3.46 14.75
CA ALA A 51 2.71 -2.96 14.58
C ALA A 51 2.83 -1.48 14.98
N ILE A 52 1.81 -0.66 14.66
CA ILE A 52 1.77 0.76 15.01
C ILE A 52 1.58 0.94 16.53
N GLU A 53 0.67 0.18 17.14
CA GLU A 53 0.27 0.36 18.55
C GLU A 53 1.23 -0.31 19.55
N VAL A 54 1.69 -1.52 19.26
CA VAL A 54 2.44 -2.36 20.22
C VAL A 54 3.95 -2.22 20.04
N GLU A 55 4.42 -2.14 18.80
CA GLU A 55 5.85 -2.08 18.52
C GLU A 55 6.34 -0.64 18.48
N LYS A 56 6.20 0.01 17.33
CA LYS A 56 6.72 1.35 17.10
C LYS A 56 5.99 1.97 15.93
N LYS A 57 5.35 3.11 16.19
CA LYS A 57 4.76 3.96 15.15
C LYS A 57 5.82 4.28 14.07
N PRO A 58 5.56 3.93 12.79
CA PRO A 58 6.46 4.23 11.69
C PRO A 58 6.38 5.71 11.30
N ASP A 59 7.47 6.24 10.72
CA ASP A 59 7.48 7.61 10.18
C ASP A 59 6.61 7.73 8.91
N ILE A 60 6.58 6.66 8.11
CA ILE A 60 5.87 6.58 6.84
C ILE A 60 5.51 5.12 6.50
N ILE A 61 4.35 4.94 5.87
CA ILE A 61 3.86 3.68 5.31
C ILE A 61 3.93 3.76 3.79
N TYR A 62 4.44 2.71 3.14
CA TYR A 62 4.38 2.52 1.70
C TYR A 62 3.53 1.29 1.40
N ALA A 63 2.50 1.44 0.57
CA ALA A 63 1.59 0.33 0.25
C ALA A 63 1.31 0.22 -1.25
N CYS A 64 1.27 -1.02 -1.74
CA CYS A 64 0.85 -1.37 -3.09
C CYS A 64 -0.01 -2.65 -3.02
N GLY A 65 -1.12 -2.67 -3.74
CA GLY A 65 -2.01 -3.84 -3.75
C GLY A 65 -3.44 -3.47 -4.11
N PRO A 66 -4.41 -4.37 -3.85
CA PRO A 66 -5.80 -4.16 -4.23
C PRO A 66 -6.39 -2.88 -3.62
N THR A 67 -7.29 -2.21 -4.35
CA THR A 67 -7.89 -0.94 -3.92
C THR A 67 -8.53 -1.02 -2.53
N GLY A 68 -9.19 -2.12 -2.19
CA GLY A 68 -9.78 -2.33 -0.86
C GLY A 68 -8.74 -2.35 0.27
N MET A 69 -7.57 -2.94 0.01
CA MET A 69 -6.44 -2.95 0.96
C MET A 69 -5.86 -1.54 1.11
N LEU A 70 -5.63 -0.83 0.01
CA LEU A 70 -5.09 0.53 0.04
C LEU A 70 -6.02 1.50 0.77
N LYS A 71 -7.35 1.33 0.64
CA LYS A 71 -8.34 2.08 1.43
C LYS A 71 -8.16 1.89 2.93
N ALA A 72 -8.07 0.63 3.35
CA ALA A 72 -7.95 0.30 4.75
C ALA A 72 -6.61 0.79 5.33
N VAL A 73 -5.50 0.56 4.63
CA VAL A 73 -4.17 1.07 5.03
C VAL A 73 -4.15 2.60 5.10
N SER A 74 -4.78 3.29 4.14
CA SER A 74 -4.89 4.75 4.15
C SER A 74 -5.71 5.26 5.33
N ALA A 75 -6.79 4.57 5.68
CA ALA A 75 -7.61 4.90 6.84
C ALA A 75 -6.86 4.70 8.17
N ILE A 76 -6.14 3.57 8.32
CA ILE A 76 -5.28 3.29 9.48
C ILE A 76 -4.21 4.37 9.60
N ALA A 77 -3.47 4.65 8.52
CA ALA A 77 -2.44 5.68 8.53
C ALA A 77 -2.98 7.06 8.93
N CYS A 78 -4.16 7.42 8.43
CA CYS A 78 -4.83 8.67 8.80
C CYS A 78 -5.21 8.70 10.29
N ALA A 79 -5.82 7.62 10.81
CA ALA A 79 -6.24 7.51 12.20
C ALA A 79 -5.06 7.60 13.19
N HIS A 80 -3.91 7.03 12.82
CA HIS A 80 -2.70 7.07 13.64
C HIS A 80 -1.76 8.24 13.33
N GLU A 81 -2.16 9.19 12.46
CA GLU A 81 -1.33 10.32 12.02
C GLU A 81 0.06 9.90 11.52
N VAL A 82 0.08 8.93 10.61
CA VAL A 82 1.28 8.41 9.93
C VAL A 82 1.26 8.85 8.46
N LEU A 83 2.40 9.26 7.92
CA LEU A 83 2.50 9.57 6.48
C LEU A 83 2.27 8.29 5.67
N CYS A 84 1.53 8.36 4.56
CA CYS A 84 1.26 7.18 3.76
C CYS A 84 1.33 7.47 2.27
N GLN A 85 2.08 6.64 1.56
CA GLN A 85 2.25 6.66 0.11
C GLN A 85 1.67 5.37 -0.47
N ILE A 86 0.76 5.52 -1.43
CA ILE A 86 0.07 4.39 -2.04
C ILE A 86 0.35 4.34 -3.54
N SER A 87 0.70 3.16 -4.05
CA SER A 87 0.84 2.90 -5.47
C SER A 87 -0.49 2.42 -6.04
N LEU A 88 -1.11 3.23 -6.89
CA LEU A 88 -2.40 2.93 -7.48
C LEU A 88 -2.28 2.20 -8.81
N GLU A 89 -3.05 1.12 -8.94
CA GLU A 89 -3.31 0.47 -10.22
C GLU A 89 -4.53 1.11 -10.88
N THR A 90 -4.38 1.55 -12.13
CA THR A 90 -5.45 2.13 -12.94
C THR A 90 -5.44 1.51 -14.33
N VAL A 91 -6.56 1.61 -15.03
CA VAL A 91 -6.62 1.18 -16.43
C VAL A 91 -5.79 2.17 -17.27
N MET A 92 -4.69 1.66 -17.84
CA MET A 92 -3.79 2.44 -18.69
C MET A 92 -3.87 1.92 -20.12
N ALA A 93 -4.15 2.82 -21.08
CA ALA A 93 -4.03 2.51 -22.51
C ALA A 93 -2.68 2.98 -23.06
N CYS A 94 -2.39 4.28 -22.97
CA CYS A 94 -1.13 4.83 -23.52
C CYS A 94 0.07 4.72 -22.57
N GLY A 95 -0.11 4.98 -21.28
CA GLY A 95 0.99 5.00 -20.30
C GLY A 95 1.91 6.23 -20.35
N PHE A 96 1.62 7.23 -21.18
CA PHE A 96 2.45 8.45 -21.31
C PHE A 96 1.62 9.75 -21.40
N GLY A 97 0.40 9.75 -20.86
CA GLY A 97 -0.39 10.97 -20.62
C GLY A 97 -1.28 11.45 -21.78
N VAL A 98 -1.38 10.73 -22.89
CA VAL A 98 -2.19 11.16 -24.04
C VAL A 98 -3.66 10.72 -23.94
N CYS A 99 -3.92 9.47 -23.52
CA CYS A 99 -5.28 8.92 -23.53
C CYS A 99 -6.15 9.40 -22.36
N LEU A 100 -5.54 9.97 -21.32
CA LEU A 100 -6.20 10.44 -20.08
C LEU A 100 -7.03 9.37 -19.32
N GLY A 101 -6.94 8.09 -19.72
CA GLY A 101 -7.73 7.00 -19.14
C GLY A 101 -7.32 6.58 -17.72
N CYS A 102 -6.07 6.86 -17.34
CA CYS A 102 -5.52 6.55 -16.02
C CYS A 102 -5.84 7.62 -14.95
N ALA A 103 -7.00 8.27 -15.08
CA ALA A 103 -7.40 9.38 -14.23
C ALA A 103 -7.64 8.92 -12.78
N VAL A 104 -7.10 9.67 -11.82
CA VAL A 104 -7.25 9.50 -10.37
C VAL A 104 -7.84 10.79 -9.82
N GLN A 105 -8.92 10.68 -9.04
CA GLN A 105 -9.58 11.87 -8.53
C GLN A 105 -8.74 12.52 -7.41
N LYS A 106 -8.51 13.83 -7.50
CA LYS A 106 -7.76 14.59 -6.52
C LYS A 106 -8.64 14.89 -5.29
N ALA A 107 -8.10 14.71 -4.09
CA ALA A 107 -8.78 15.07 -2.86
C ALA A 107 -8.95 16.60 -2.73
N GLY A 108 -10.04 17.04 -2.06
CA GLY A 108 -10.29 18.44 -1.73
C GLY A 108 -10.68 19.36 -2.90
N THR A 109 -10.67 18.90 -4.15
CA THR A 109 -11.09 19.70 -5.33
C THR A 109 -12.22 19.01 -6.07
N LYS A 110 -13.41 19.63 -6.14
CA LYS A 110 -14.49 19.13 -7.00
C LYS A 110 -14.06 19.21 -8.47
N GLY A 111 -13.92 18.06 -9.12
CA GLY A 111 -13.59 17.96 -10.55
C GLY A 111 -12.10 17.98 -10.89
N GLY A 112 -11.20 17.91 -9.91
CA GLY A 112 -9.76 17.78 -10.16
C GLY A 112 -9.35 16.32 -10.40
N TYR A 113 -8.57 16.06 -11.45
CA TYR A 113 -8.00 14.76 -11.76
C TYR A 113 -6.49 14.84 -11.92
N LEU A 114 -5.81 13.81 -11.43
CA LEU A 114 -4.42 13.47 -11.71
C LEU A 114 -4.40 12.26 -12.65
N HIS A 115 -3.28 11.95 -13.26
CA HIS A 115 -3.13 10.81 -14.16
C HIS A 115 -2.02 9.90 -13.63
N ALA A 116 -2.35 8.67 -13.28
CA ALA A 116 -1.41 7.74 -12.66
C ALA A 116 -0.13 7.50 -13.49
N CYS A 117 -0.19 7.57 -14.82
CA CYS A 117 0.98 7.37 -15.67
C CYS A 117 1.96 8.57 -15.74
N THR A 118 1.52 9.78 -15.40
CA THR A 118 2.36 11.00 -15.47
C THR A 118 2.54 11.68 -14.13
N ASP A 119 1.49 11.71 -13.30
CA ASP A 119 1.48 12.31 -11.97
C ASP A 119 1.75 11.28 -10.87
N GLY A 120 1.62 9.99 -11.17
CA GLY A 120 1.78 8.87 -10.22
C GLY A 120 2.90 7.91 -10.63
N PRO A 121 2.74 6.57 -10.42
CA PRO A 121 1.57 5.88 -9.87
C PRO A 121 1.47 5.96 -8.34
N VAL A 122 2.49 6.51 -7.68
CA VAL A 122 2.57 6.66 -6.22
C VAL A 122 2.04 8.03 -5.81
N PHE A 123 1.10 8.05 -4.87
CA PHE A 123 0.46 9.26 -4.37
C PHE A 123 0.47 9.30 -2.84
N ASP A 124 0.48 10.51 -2.24
CA ASP A 124 0.09 10.67 -0.83
C ASP A 124 -1.36 10.23 -0.69
N SER A 125 -1.64 9.34 0.26
CA SER A 125 -2.98 8.76 0.45
C SER A 125 -4.05 9.80 0.73
N ARG A 126 -3.68 10.99 1.23
CA ARG A 126 -4.59 12.11 1.50
C ARG A 126 -4.79 13.02 0.28
N ALA A 127 -3.96 12.89 -0.75
CA ALA A 127 -4.02 13.75 -1.94
C ALA A 127 -4.97 13.21 -3.02
N VAL A 128 -5.40 11.96 -2.91
CA VAL A 128 -6.25 11.26 -3.89
C VAL A 128 -7.46 10.62 -3.22
N LEU A 129 -8.53 10.45 -3.98
CA LEU A 129 -9.70 9.70 -3.55
C LEU A 129 -9.62 8.29 -4.14
N ILE A 130 -9.62 7.30 -3.25
CA ILE A 130 -9.60 5.88 -3.58
C ILE A 130 -10.89 5.21 -3.15
#